data_AF-A0A925S679-F1
#
_entry.id   AF-A0A925S679-F1
#
_cell.length_a   1.000
_cell.length_b   1.000
_cell.length_c   1.000
_cell.angle_alpha   90.00
_cell.angle_beta   90.00
_cell.angle_gamma   90.00
#
_symmetry.space_group_name_H-M   'P 1'
#
loop_
_entity.id
_entity.type
_entity.pdbx_description
1 polymer ?
#
loop_
_entity_poly.entity_id
_entity_poly.type
_entity_poly.pdbx_seq_one_letter_code
_entity_poly.pdbx_strand_id
1 'polypeptide(L)'
;MTASVHHVTHPLIQHKLTLMREKDRSTNSFRRLLGEISMLMAYEVTRDMPTQLIDIETPLEKMQSPVIDGKKTVFVIIMRAGAGFLDGMLNVVPGARIGHIGLYRDPKTLVAVE
;
A
#
# COMPACT_ATOMS: atom_id res chain seq x y z
N MET A 1 -23.08 -5.02 -10.41
CA MET A 1 -21.79 -5.73 -10.31
C MET A 1 -21.38 -5.71 -8.85
N THR A 2 -21.31 -6.86 -8.19
CA THR A 2 -20.75 -6.94 -6.83
C THR A 2 -19.25 -6.77 -6.92
N ALA A 3 -18.71 -5.77 -6.23
CA ALA A 3 -17.27 -5.57 -6.18
C ALA A 3 -16.59 -6.79 -5.53
N SER A 4 -15.49 -7.26 -6.11
CA SER A 4 -14.66 -8.31 -5.50
C SER A 4 -13.98 -7.73 -4.25
N VAL A 5 -14.12 -8.42 -3.12
CA VAL A 5 -13.48 -8.04 -1.85
C VAL A 5 -12.49 -9.12 -1.47
N HIS A 6 -11.22 -8.76 -1.33
CA HIS A 6 -10.17 -9.66 -0.84
C HIS A 6 -9.90 -9.36 0.64
N HIS A 7 -10.21 -10.33 1.52
CA HIS A 7 -9.98 -10.20 2.96
C HIS A 7 -8.61 -10.74 3.33
N VAL A 8 -7.68 -9.85 3.70
CA VAL A 8 -6.33 -10.22 4.11
C VAL A 8 -6.33 -10.73 5.55
N THR A 9 -6.16 -12.04 5.75
CA THR A 9 -6.21 -12.69 7.07
C THR A 9 -4.84 -12.96 7.70
N HIS A 10 -3.79 -12.28 7.24
CA HIS A 10 -2.44 -12.48 7.76
C HIS A 10 -2.36 -12.12 9.27
N PRO A 11 -1.83 -13.01 10.16
CA PRO A 11 -1.85 -12.78 11.61
C PRO A 11 -1.18 -11.47 12.06
N LEU A 12 -0.08 -11.07 11.43
CA LEU A 12 0.59 -9.80 11.75
C LEU A 12 -0.26 -8.57 11.42
N ILE A 13 -1.05 -8.61 10.33
CA ILE A 13 -1.95 -7.51 9.99
C ILE A 13 -3.06 -7.43 11.04
N GLN A 14 -3.66 -8.57 11.39
CA GLN A 14 -4.72 -8.61 12.41
C GLN A 14 -4.21 -8.15 13.78
N HIS A 15 -3.05 -8.62 14.21
CA HIS A 15 -2.43 -8.21 15.47
C HIS A 15 -2.17 -6.70 15.51
N LYS A 16 -1.54 -6.14 14.46
CA LYS A 16 -1.25 -4.70 14.39
C LYS A 16 -2.52 -3.87 14.29
N LEU A 17 -3.54 -4.35 13.57
CA LEU A 17 -4.84 -3.70 13.47
C LEU A 17 -5.55 -3.67 14.83
N THR A 18 -5.47 -4.74 15.61
CA THR A 18 -5.98 -4.78 17.00
C THR A 18 -5.29 -3.72 17.85
N LEU A 19 -3.96 -3.65 17.82
CA LEU A 19 -3.21 -2.60 18.54
C LEU A 19 -3.60 -1.21 18.05
N MET A 20 -3.74 -1.00 16.75
CA MET A 20 -4.08 0.30 16.16
C MET A 20 -5.49 0.78 16.57
N ARG A 21 -6.41 -0.13 16.89
CA ARG A 21 -7.79 0.16 17.35
C ARG A 21 -7.88 0.45 18.86
N GLU A 22 -6.84 0.15 19.64
CA GLU A 22 -6.83 0.41 21.07
C GLU A 22 -6.90 1.92 21.33
N LYS A 23 -7.95 2.36 22.03
CA LYS A 23 -8.30 3.78 22.21
C LYS A 23 -7.20 4.63 22.85
N ASP A 24 -6.39 4.04 23.73
CA ASP A 24 -5.38 4.72 24.54
C ASP A 24 -4.01 4.74 23.84
N ARG A 25 -3.93 4.31 22.57
CA ARG A 25 -2.67 4.36 21.81
C ARG A 25 -2.24 5.79 21.53
N SER A 26 -0.95 6.03 21.71
CA SER A 26 -0.34 7.29 21.33
C SER A 26 -0.35 7.50 19.80
N THR A 27 -0.44 8.75 19.38
CA THR A 27 -0.38 9.15 17.96
C THR A 27 0.87 8.63 17.26
N ASN A 28 2.01 8.60 17.95
CA ASN A 28 3.26 8.06 17.39
C ASN A 28 3.12 6.56 17.11
N SER A 29 2.64 5.78 18.09
CA SER A 29 2.47 4.34 17.93
C SER A 29 1.45 4.02 16.85
N PHE A 30 0.35 4.78 16.75
CA PHE A 30 -0.65 4.62 15.69
C PHE A 30 -0.02 4.82 14.31
N ARG A 31 0.73 5.91 14.10
CA ARG A 31 1.40 6.19 12.80
C ARG A 31 2.38 5.09 12.42
N ARG A 32 3.16 4.58 13.39
CA ARG A 32 4.08 3.46 13.15
C ARG A 32 3.32 2.20 12.70
N LEU A 33 2.26 1.82 13.41
CA LEU A 33 1.44 0.66 13.06
C LEU A 33 0.77 0.81 11.69
N LEU A 34 0.30 2.01 11.34
CA LEU A 34 -0.27 2.30 10.03
C LEU A 34 0.74 2.05 8.91
N GLY A 35 1.98 2.53 9.07
CA GLY A 35 3.06 2.29 8.12
C GLY A 35 3.44 0.80 8.01
N GLU A 36 3.50 0.09 9.14
CA GLU A 36 3.77 -1.36 9.16
C GLU A 36 2.66 -2.17 8.47
N ILE A 37 1.39 -1.86 8.73
CA ILE A 37 0.25 -2.49 8.04
C ILE A 37 0.29 -2.17 6.56
N SER A 38 0.61 -0.92 6.20
CA SER A 38 0.73 -0.49 4.81
C SER A 38 1.76 -1.32 4.03
N MET A 39 2.97 -1.53 4.57
CA MET A 39 3.98 -2.39 3.93
C MET A 39 3.48 -3.83 3.74
N LEU A 40 2.83 -4.40 4.75
CA LEU A 40 2.30 -5.77 4.66
C LEU A 40 1.16 -5.87 3.63
N MET A 41 0.30 -4.85 3.57
CA MET A 41 -0.75 -4.75 2.57
C MET A 41 -0.18 -4.57 1.17
N ALA A 42 0.86 -3.75 1.00
CA ALA A 42 1.54 -3.54 -0.28
C ALA A 42 1.96 -4.88 -0.87
N TYR A 43 2.64 -5.71 -0.07
CA TYR A 43 3.07 -7.04 -0.50
C TYR A 43 1.90 -7.92 -1.00
N GLU A 44 0.76 -7.92 -0.31
CA GLU A 44 -0.41 -8.70 -0.72
C GLU A 44 -1.09 -8.14 -1.97
N VAL A 45 -1.28 -6.82 -2.07
CA VAL A 45 -1.99 -6.23 -3.21
C VAL A 45 -1.16 -6.23 -4.49
N THR A 46 0.16 -6.34 -4.39
CA THR A 46 1.07 -6.44 -5.55
C THR A 46 1.37 -7.88 -5.97
N ARG A 47 0.75 -8.88 -5.34
CA ARG A 47 1.04 -10.31 -5.56
C ARG A 47 0.92 -10.74 -7.03
N ASP A 48 -0.07 -10.20 -7.75
CA ASP A 48 -0.39 -10.58 -9.12
C ASP A 48 0.17 -9.60 -10.17
N MET A 49 1.18 -8.80 -9.80
CA MET A 49 1.83 -7.91 -10.77
C MET A 49 2.45 -8.71 -11.92
N PRO A 50 2.21 -8.31 -13.19
CA PRO A 50 2.78 -9.00 -14.33
C PRO A 50 4.30 -8.90 -14.31
N THR A 51 4.97 -9.93 -14.83
CA THR A 51 6.42 -9.96 -14.97
C THR A 51 6.82 -10.37 -16.37
N GLN A 52 8.00 -9.91 -16.79
CA GLN A 52 8.65 -10.31 -18.04
C GLN A 52 10.10 -10.69 -17.76
N LEU A 53 10.66 -11.57 -18.58
CA LEU A 53 12.07 -11.94 -18.49
C LEU A 53 12.94 -10.92 -19.22
N ILE A 54 14.04 -10.53 -18.59
CA ILE A 54 15.10 -9.75 -19.23
C ILE A 54 16.43 -10.48 -19.13
N ASP A 55 17.30 -10.29 -20.11
CA ASP A 55 18.68 -10.76 -20.04
C ASP A 55 19.49 -9.87 -19.08
N ILE A 56 20.16 -10.50 -18.11
CA ILE A 56 21.06 -9.86 -17.16
C ILE A 56 22.43 -10.55 -17.17
N GLU A 57 23.45 -9.84 -16.72
CA GLU A 57 24.78 -10.39 -16.49
C GLU A 57 25.06 -10.38 -14.99
N THR A 58 25.25 -11.57 -14.43
CA THR A 58 25.68 -11.73 -13.03
C THR A 58 27.21 -11.76 -12.97
N PRO A 59 27.83 -11.65 -11.77
CA PRO A 59 29.28 -11.83 -11.65
C PRO A 59 29.82 -13.19 -12.14
N LEU A 60 28.95 -14.19 -12.35
CA LEU A 60 29.33 -15.54 -12.79
C LEU A 60 28.98 -15.81 -14.25
N GLU A 61 27.76 -15.49 -14.68
CA GLU A 61 27.28 -15.75 -16.04
C GLU A 61 26.06 -14.90 -16.44
N LYS A 62 25.71 -14.96 -17.73
CA LYS A 62 24.48 -14.34 -18.27
C LYS A 62 23.27 -15.24 -18.03
N MET A 63 22.14 -14.66 -17.63
CA MET A 63 20.90 -15.39 -17.41
C MET A 63 19.67 -14.53 -17.67
N GLN A 64 18.51 -15.16 -17.80
CA GLN A 64 17.21 -14.48 -17.83
C GLN A 64 16.59 -14.43 -16.44
N SER A 65 16.07 -13.27 -16.05
CA SER A 65 15.47 -13.06 -14.73
C SER A 65 14.18 -12.23 -14.82
N PRO A 66 13.15 -12.50 -14.00
CA PRO A 66 11.91 -11.77 -14.04
C PRO A 66 12.07 -10.35 -13.48
N VAL A 67 11.44 -9.39 -14.15
CA VAL A 67 11.22 -8.03 -13.66
C VAL A 67 9.74 -7.67 -13.79
N ILE A 68 9.27 -6.74 -12.96
CA ILE A 68 7.89 -6.23 -13.06
C ILE A 68 7.69 -5.64 -14.46
N ASP A 69 6.66 -6.12 -15.16
CA ASP A 69 6.29 -5.69 -16.49
C ASP A 69 5.35 -4.48 -16.44
N GLY A 70 5.34 -3.70 -17.52
CA GLY A 70 4.41 -2.60 -17.73
C GLY A 70 4.90 -1.23 -17.23
N LYS A 71 3.94 -0.30 -17.17
CA LYS A 71 4.20 1.09 -16.77
C LYS A 71 4.34 1.18 -15.25
N LYS A 72 5.09 2.20 -14.79
CA LYS A 72 5.23 2.52 -13.37
C LYS A 72 3.87 2.61 -12.68
N THR A 73 3.69 1.83 -11.60
CA THR A 73 2.53 1.89 -10.71
C THR A 73 2.28 3.32 -10.25
N VAL A 74 1.01 3.71 -10.10
CA VAL A 74 0.62 5.01 -9.55
C VAL A 74 -0.15 4.77 -8.25
N PHE A 75 0.35 5.29 -7.14
CA PHE A 75 -0.41 5.35 -5.89
C PHE A 75 -1.16 6.67 -5.82
N VAL A 76 -2.48 6.57 -5.73
CA VAL A 76 -3.35 7.74 -5.57
C VAL A 76 -3.92 7.72 -4.16
N ILE A 77 -3.65 8.76 -3.38
CA ILE A 77 -4.14 8.86 -2.02
C ILE A 77 -5.20 9.94 -1.86
N ILE A 78 -6.18 9.65 -1.00
CA ILE A 78 -7.16 10.63 -0.54
C ILE A 78 -6.58 11.33 0.69
N MET A 79 -6.32 12.62 0.55
CA MET A 79 -5.81 13.47 1.61
C MET A 79 -6.91 13.76 2.64
N ARG A 80 -6.60 13.95 3.92
CA ARG A 80 -5.24 13.94 4.53
C ARG A 80 -4.81 12.56 5.04
N ALA A 81 -5.76 11.70 5.38
CA ALA A 81 -5.48 10.46 6.10
C ALA A 81 -4.64 9.45 5.29
N GLY A 82 -4.73 9.48 3.95
CA GLY A 82 -3.97 8.58 3.07
C GLY A 82 -2.45 8.77 3.12
N ALA A 83 -1.95 9.94 3.56
CA ALA A 83 -0.53 10.25 3.57
C ALA A 83 0.28 9.26 4.44
N GLY A 84 -0.21 8.92 5.63
CA GLY A 84 0.50 7.98 6.52
C GLY A 84 0.51 6.53 6.00
N PHE A 85 -0.39 6.20 5.07
CA PHE A 85 -0.41 4.89 4.44
C PHE A 85 0.54 4.85 3.23
N LEU A 86 0.63 5.94 2.45
CA LEU A 86 1.50 6.04 1.28
C LEU A 86 2.95 5.66 1.58
N ASP A 87 3.51 6.14 2.69
CA ASP A 87 4.91 5.92 3.05
C ASP A 87 5.25 4.41 3.13
N GLY A 88 4.36 3.60 3.70
CA GLY A 88 4.53 2.15 3.75
C GLY A 88 4.43 1.48 2.37
N MET A 89 3.58 1.99 1.48
CA MET A 89 3.45 1.46 0.12
C MET A 89 4.71 1.75 -0.72
N LEU A 90 5.26 2.97 -0.57
CA LEU A 90 6.46 3.39 -1.30
C LEU A 90 7.72 2.65 -0.84
N ASN A 91 7.78 2.17 0.41
CA ASN A 91 8.86 1.31 0.85
C ASN A 91 8.92 -0.03 0.08
N VAL A 92 7.77 -0.52 -0.40
CA VAL A 92 7.68 -1.76 -1.19
C VAL A 92 7.80 -1.48 -2.68
N VAL A 93 7.20 -0.40 -3.18
CA VAL A 93 7.25 -0.01 -4.60
C VAL A 93 7.82 1.41 -4.74
N PRO A 94 9.14 1.60 -4.59
CA PRO A 94 9.76 2.94 -4.58
C PRO A 94 9.68 3.66 -5.92
N GLY A 95 9.56 2.91 -7.02
CA GLY A 95 9.43 3.46 -8.36
C GLY A 95 8.05 3.99 -8.72
N ALA A 96 7.07 3.87 -7.82
CA ALA A 96 5.69 4.30 -8.06
C ALA A 96 5.58 5.83 -8.18
N ARG A 97 4.70 6.29 -9.07
CA ARG A 97 4.30 7.71 -9.13
C ARG A 97 3.22 7.98 -8.08
N ILE A 98 3.12 9.23 -7.65
CA ILE A 98 2.21 9.62 -6.58
C ILE A 98 1.18 10.61 -7.13
N GLY A 99 -0.10 10.31 -6.94
CA GLY A 99 -1.22 11.21 -7.15
C GLY A 99 -1.88 11.58 -5.82
N HIS A 100 -2.28 12.84 -5.69
CA HIS A 100 -2.98 13.33 -4.50
C HIS A 100 -4.37 13.83 -4.90
N ILE A 101 -5.38 13.39 -4.15
CA ILE A 101 -6.76 13.86 -4.28
C ILE A 101 -7.20 14.42 -2.93
N GLY A 102 -7.61 15.69 -2.90
CA GLY A 102 -8.18 16.32 -1.70
C GLY A 102 -9.69 16.13 -1.67
N LEU A 103 -10.18 15.37 -0.68
CA LEU A 103 -11.60 15.22 -0.41
C LEU A 103 -11.78 15.06 1.10
N TYR A 104 -12.86 15.60 1.66
CA TYR A 104 -13.27 15.29 3.02
C TYR A 104 -14.76 14.91 3.05
N ARG A 105 -15.18 14.31 4.16
CA ARG A 105 -16.59 13.95 4.36
C ARG A 105 -17.26 15.00 5.23
N ASP A 106 -18.34 15.60 4.73
CA ASP A 106 -19.18 16.49 5.54
C ASP A 106 -19.78 15.68 6.72
N PRO A 107 -19.57 16.13 7.98
CA PRO A 107 -20.07 15.40 9.15
C PRO A 107 -21.59 15.26 9.25
N LYS A 108 -22.36 16.17 8.63
CA LYS A 108 -23.82 16.20 8.69
C LYS A 108 -24.47 15.42 7.55
N THR A 109 -24.00 15.62 6.33
CA THR A 109 -24.58 15.02 5.13
C THR A 109 -23.93 13.70 4.75
N LEU A 110 -22.75 13.40 5.31
CA LEU A 110 -21.93 12.20 5.08
C LEU A 110 -21.46 12.01 3.62
N VAL A 111 -21.66 13.01 2.76
CA VAL A 111 -21.16 13.01 1.38
C VAL A 111 -19.73 13.56 1.32
N ALA A 112 -19.04 13.16 0.26
CA ALA A 112 -17.73 13.71 -0.07
C ALA A 112 -17.88 15.14 -0.60
N VAL A 113 -17.02 16.02 -0.10
CA VAL A 113 -16.92 17.44 -0.46
C VAL A 113 -15.43 17.74 -0.70
N GLU A 114 -15.15 18.64 -1.64
CA GLU A 114 -13.79 19.06 -2.02
C GLU A 114 -13.06 19.80 -0.90
#